data_AF-G5A5R0-F1
#
_entry.id   AF-G5A5R0-F1
#
_cell.length_a   1.000
_cell.length_b   1.000
_cell.length_c   1.000
_cell.angle_alpha   90.00
_cell.angle_beta   90.00
_cell.angle_gamma   90.00
#
_symmetry.space_group_name_H-M   'P 1'
#
loop_
_entity.id
_entity.type
_entity.pdbx_description
1 polymer ?
#
loop_
_entity_poly.entity_id
_entity_poly.type
_entity_poly.pdbx_seq_one_letter_code
_entity_poly.pdbx_strand_id
1 'polypeptide(L)'
;MGQASSSSSSHAGSAPVPEHSVLDVELEIVAAKDIAAGDYFSAKAALKGHVASSDAYALIEVAGQKVAWTRPIFETLEPVWNEKFFFRNVRPDTVCKLYLLDKDMNGDDALGQTQFTAANTEGVETTFELLITRKEKESGTIVVKVKSHATKVHGDGQLQQYGPVHYSGHLSLTTGMLTQSMTDDDKLQSSAYHLQLHNIQQILPNDHEWNKNYPTIQKIFSPDHPESPVLRGAISTEHAVIYGHGSTTEYGELKEPSDFFKLVNYGKRLDKPVLFTYAITSTGWYFSETGAAFFKDMLSKHMLHSGAAFSVKYAGEFRIEKGHFGKYKLVIDNNSGTYAPPKEDLPKLKEIFEYNFPGISVEAKDRDDEELKKERQEILDAWA
;
A
#
# COMPACT_ATOMS: atom_id res chain seq x y z
N MET A 1 -1.35 53.58 -5.81
CA MET A 1 -0.40 52.59 -5.24
C MET A 1 -1.01 52.09 -3.94
N GLY A 2 -1.83 51.04 -4.02
CA GLY A 2 -2.39 50.37 -2.85
C GLY A 2 -1.55 49.15 -2.54
N GLN A 3 -0.87 49.13 -1.40
CA GLN A 3 -0.24 47.93 -0.88
C GLN A 3 -1.30 47.13 -0.12
N ALA A 4 -1.60 45.95 -0.65
CA ALA A 4 -2.37 44.93 0.06
C ALA A 4 -1.48 44.32 1.14
N SER A 5 -1.90 44.49 2.39
CA SER A 5 -1.38 43.79 3.54
C SER A 5 -1.91 42.35 3.53
N SER A 6 -1.04 41.39 3.24
CA SER A 6 -1.30 39.96 3.46
C SER A 6 -1.36 39.68 4.98
N SER A 7 -2.54 39.28 5.48
CA SER A 7 -2.73 38.81 6.84
C SER A 7 -2.09 37.43 7.02
N SER A 8 -1.03 37.37 7.83
CA SER A 8 -0.44 36.15 8.36
C SER A 8 -1.44 35.42 9.25
N SER A 9 -1.71 34.14 8.98
CA SER A 9 -2.43 33.27 9.90
C SER A 9 -1.65 33.10 11.20
N SER A 10 -2.36 33.25 12.31
CA SER A 10 -1.87 33.20 13.69
C SER A 10 -1.19 31.87 14.02
N HIS A 11 0.02 31.94 14.60
CA HIS A 11 0.66 30.83 15.32
C HIS A 11 -0.20 30.39 16.51
N ALA A 12 -0.93 29.29 16.35
CA ALA A 12 -1.48 28.55 17.47
C ALA A 12 -0.60 27.32 17.72
N GLY A 13 0.15 27.31 18.83
CA GLY A 13 0.64 26.06 19.45
C GLY A 13 2.06 25.56 19.14
N SER A 14 2.99 26.36 18.62
CA SER A 14 4.37 25.90 18.44
C SER A 14 5.21 26.09 19.72
N ALA A 15 5.64 25.00 20.35
CA ALA A 15 6.61 25.06 21.44
C ALA A 15 8.06 25.08 20.92
N PRO A 16 9.03 25.60 21.69
CA PRO A 16 10.44 25.55 21.33
C PRO A 16 10.90 24.10 21.07
N VAL A 17 11.81 23.94 20.12
CA VAL A 17 12.42 22.65 19.81
C VAL A 17 13.87 22.68 20.30
N PRO A 18 14.31 21.72 21.16
CA PRO A 18 15.71 21.64 21.58
C PRO A 18 16.66 21.57 20.38
N GLU A 19 17.85 22.18 20.49
CA GLU A 19 18.87 22.08 19.45
C GLU A 19 19.19 20.62 19.09
N HIS A 20 19.33 20.34 17.79
CA HIS A 20 19.61 19.01 17.24
C HIS A 20 18.54 17.92 17.52
N SER A 21 17.31 18.31 17.86
CA SER A 21 16.19 17.37 17.98
C SER A 21 15.36 17.26 16.70
N VAL A 22 14.65 16.14 16.60
CA VAL A 22 13.69 15.82 15.53
C VAL A 22 12.31 15.61 16.14
N LEU A 23 11.28 15.47 15.31
CA LEU A 23 9.92 15.25 15.73
C LEU A 23 9.49 13.82 15.40
N ASP A 24 8.83 13.20 16.37
CA ASP A 24 7.88 12.12 16.12
C ASP A 24 6.51 12.75 15.90
N VAL A 25 5.88 12.44 14.77
CA VAL A 25 4.64 13.04 14.28
C VAL A 25 3.58 11.96 14.08
N GLU A 26 2.45 12.12 14.75
CA GLU A 26 1.18 11.44 14.49
C GLU A 26 0.29 12.41 13.68
N LEU A 27 -0.10 11.98 12.49
CA LEU A 27 -0.97 12.71 11.57
C LEU A 27 -2.26 11.91 11.38
N GLU A 28 -3.40 12.50 11.72
CA GLU A 28 -4.72 11.97 11.39
C GLU A 28 -5.31 12.76 10.24
N ILE A 29 -5.64 12.08 9.13
CA ILE A 29 -6.43 12.64 8.05
C ILE A 29 -7.90 12.37 8.37
N VAL A 30 -8.63 13.41 8.77
CA VAL A 30 -9.98 13.26 9.32
C VAL A 30 -11.01 13.23 8.19
N ALA A 31 -11.16 14.34 7.48
CA ALA A 31 -12.19 14.50 6.45
C ALA A 31 -11.83 15.63 5.49
N ALA A 32 -12.41 15.64 4.29
CA ALA A 32 -12.42 16.80 3.41
C ALA A 32 -13.86 17.23 3.13
N LYS A 33 -14.04 18.47 2.68
CA LYS A 33 -15.33 19.06 2.34
C LYS A 33 -15.24 19.95 1.12
N ASP A 34 -16.36 20.06 0.41
CA ASP A 34 -16.52 20.92 -0.77
C ASP A 34 -15.40 20.71 -1.82
N ILE A 35 -14.89 19.48 -1.93
CA ILE A 35 -13.82 19.16 -2.87
C ILE A 35 -14.36 19.35 -4.30
N ALA A 36 -13.62 20.05 -5.15
CA ALA A 36 -14.11 20.27 -6.50
C ALA A 36 -14.14 18.95 -7.28
N ALA A 37 -15.32 18.56 -7.77
CA ALA A 37 -15.41 17.50 -8.77
C ALA A 37 -14.59 17.93 -10.00
N GLY A 38 -13.70 17.07 -10.51
CA GLY A 38 -12.91 17.40 -11.69
C GLY A 38 -13.79 17.75 -12.89
N ASP A 39 -13.32 18.61 -13.80
CA ASP A 39 -14.05 18.98 -15.04
C ASP A 39 -14.48 17.76 -15.87
N TYR A 40 -13.75 16.65 -15.77
CA TYR A 40 -14.08 15.37 -16.37
C TYR A 40 -15.32 14.70 -15.76
N PHE A 41 -15.48 14.84 -14.43
CA PHE A 41 -16.60 14.26 -13.68
C PHE A 41 -17.88 15.06 -13.84
N SER A 42 -17.81 16.40 -13.90
CA SER A 42 -18.99 17.22 -14.11
C SER A 42 -19.69 16.91 -15.44
N ALA A 43 -18.93 16.62 -16.51
CA ALA A 43 -19.47 16.18 -17.78
C ALA A 43 -20.10 14.77 -17.74
N LYS A 44 -19.44 13.78 -17.09
CA LYS A 44 -19.93 12.39 -16.98
C LYS A 44 -21.12 12.26 -16.02
N ALA A 45 -21.14 13.04 -14.94
CA ALA A 45 -22.24 13.12 -13.98
C ALA A 45 -23.48 13.79 -14.59
N ALA A 46 -23.30 14.86 -15.36
CA ALA A 46 -24.37 15.50 -16.13
C ALA A 46 -25.00 14.54 -17.17
N LEU A 47 -24.19 13.69 -17.80
CA LEU A 47 -24.68 12.65 -18.73
C LEU A 47 -25.44 11.51 -18.03
N LYS A 48 -25.15 11.24 -16.75
CA LYS A 48 -25.81 10.18 -15.95
C LYS A 48 -26.93 10.71 -15.04
N GLY A 49 -27.24 12.01 -15.05
CA GLY A 49 -28.26 12.62 -14.19
C GLY A 49 -27.93 12.57 -12.69
N HIS A 50 -26.66 12.39 -12.33
CA HIS A 50 -26.19 12.37 -10.93
C HIS A 50 -25.54 13.71 -10.56
N VAL A 51 -25.54 14.04 -9.27
CA VAL A 51 -24.72 15.14 -8.71
C VAL A 51 -23.25 14.72 -8.80
N ALA A 52 -22.35 15.64 -9.11
CA ALA A 52 -20.93 15.33 -9.27
C ALA A 52 -20.33 14.76 -7.97
N SER A 53 -19.59 13.66 -8.07
CA SER A 53 -18.96 12.94 -6.97
C SER A 53 -17.52 12.56 -7.33
N SER A 54 -16.71 12.22 -6.33
CA SER A 54 -15.31 11.83 -6.51
C SER A 54 -14.97 10.60 -5.66
N ASP A 55 -13.99 9.82 -6.13
CA ASP A 55 -13.44 8.67 -5.41
C ASP A 55 -12.12 9.08 -4.75
N ALA A 56 -12.27 9.88 -3.69
CA ALA A 56 -11.20 10.69 -3.14
C ALA A 56 -10.30 9.91 -2.17
N TYR A 57 -8.99 10.11 -2.29
CA TYR A 57 -8.00 9.71 -1.30
C TYR A 57 -6.93 10.79 -1.13
N ALA A 58 -6.30 10.83 0.04
CA ALA A 58 -5.22 11.77 0.34
C ALA A 58 -3.87 11.07 0.27
N LEU A 59 -2.97 11.56 -0.57
CA LEU A 59 -1.56 11.17 -0.64
C LEU A 59 -0.71 12.12 0.19
N ILE A 60 0.14 11.56 1.05
CA ILE A 60 0.96 12.28 2.02
C ILE A 60 2.40 12.35 1.52
N GLU A 61 2.93 13.57 1.43
CA GLU A 61 4.35 13.84 1.15
C GLU A 61 5.01 14.52 2.35
N VAL A 62 6.10 13.94 2.86
CA VAL A 62 6.90 14.49 3.96
C VAL A 62 8.34 14.61 3.48
N ALA A 63 8.94 15.79 3.65
CA ALA A 63 10.32 16.08 3.23
C ALA A 63 10.59 15.73 1.73
N GLY A 64 9.60 15.93 0.86
CA GLY A 64 9.69 15.64 -0.57
C GLY A 64 9.54 14.16 -0.93
N GLN A 65 9.22 13.29 0.03
CA GLN A 65 8.98 11.87 -0.20
C GLN A 65 7.50 11.57 -0.06
N LYS A 66 6.89 10.95 -1.09
CA LYS A 66 5.55 10.37 -1.01
C LYS A 66 5.63 9.12 -0.13
N VAL A 67 4.98 9.18 1.04
CA VAL A 67 5.20 8.19 2.10
C VAL A 67 4.01 7.28 2.33
N ALA A 68 2.78 7.83 2.36
CA ALA A 68 1.57 7.07 2.69
C ALA A 68 0.34 7.66 2.00
N TRP A 69 -0.78 6.94 2.02
CA TRP A 69 -2.06 7.45 1.52
C TRP A 69 -3.23 6.81 2.25
N THR A 70 -4.35 7.54 2.31
CA THR A 70 -5.61 7.03 2.87
C THR A 70 -6.30 6.05 1.93
N ARG A 71 -7.28 5.29 2.42
CA ARG A 71 -8.19 4.53 1.56
C ARG A 71 -9.03 5.48 0.69
N PRO A 72 -9.47 5.06 -0.49
CA PRO A 72 -10.45 5.83 -1.26
C PRO A 72 -11.83 5.80 -0.57
N ILE A 73 -12.50 6.95 -0.54
CA ILE A 73 -13.90 7.07 -0.18
C ILE A 73 -14.67 7.45 -1.44
N PHE A 74 -15.64 6.61 -1.80
CA PHE A 74 -16.32 6.64 -3.08
C PHE A 74 -17.52 7.58 -3.08
N GLU A 75 -17.83 8.09 -4.26
CA GLU A 75 -19.10 8.76 -4.57
C GLU A 75 -19.45 9.92 -3.61
N THR A 76 -18.46 10.70 -3.17
CA THR A 76 -18.69 11.84 -2.26
C THR A 76 -17.79 13.04 -2.53
N LEU A 77 -18.25 14.23 -2.16
CA LEU A 77 -17.42 15.44 -2.08
C LEU A 77 -17.03 15.80 -0.62
N GLU A 78 -17.51 15.00 0.33
CA GLU A 78 -17.25 15.13 1.76
C GLU A 78 -16.70 13.82 2.34
N PRO A 79 -15.54 13.33 1.86
CA PRO A 79 -14.98 12.07 2.34
C PRO A 79 -14.55 12.17 3.81
N VAL A 80 -14.78 11.09 4.55
CA VAL A 80 -14.37 10.95 5.97
C VAL A 80 -13.51 9.70 6.10
N TRP A 81 -12.22 9.89 6.40
CA TRP A 81 -11.24 8.81 6.52
C TRP A 81 -11.01 8.39 7.98
N ASN A 82 -10.67 9.34 8.84
CA ASN A 82 -10.17 9.11 10.20
C ASN A 82 -9.00 8.11 10.25
N GLU A 83 -8.03 8.28 9.34
CA GLU A 83 -6.86 7.40 9.22
C GLU A 83 -5.61 8.06 9.80
N LYS A 84 -4.80 7.27 10.52
CA LYS A 84 -3.63 7.76 11.25
C LYS A 84 -2.33 7.26 10.65
N PHE A 85 -1.36 8.16 10.54
CA PHE A 85 -0.03 7.91 10.00
C PHE A 85 1.02 8.39 10.98
N PHE A 86 2.12 7.65 11.11
CA PHE A 86 3.16 7.94 12.07
C PHE A 86 4.51 8.07 11.39
N PHE A 87 5.19 9.17 11.67
CA PHE A 87 6.49 9.52 11.11
C PHE A 87 7.47 9.84 12.23
N ARG A 88 8.72 9.43 12.08
CA ARG A 88 9.82 9.78 12.99
C ARG A 88 10.97 10.38 12.23
N ASN A 89 11.88 11.04 12.96
CA ASN A 89 12.98 11.81 12.38
C ASN A 89 12.52 12.96 11.47
N VAL A 90 11.30 13.48 11.68
CA VAL A 90 10.82 14.64 10.93
C VAL A 90 11.57 15.86 11.45
N ARG A 91 12.25 16.60 10.59
CA ARG A 91 12.92 17.84 11.04
C ARG A 91 11.86 18.89 11.40
N PRO A 92 12.08 19.70 12.43
CA PRO A 92 11.27 20.89 12.65
C PRO A 92 11.18 21.71 11.38
N ASP A 93 10.03 22.34 11.16
CA ASP A 93 9.76 23.18 9.99
C ASP A 93 9.71 22.44 8.64
N THR A 94 9.71 21.10 8.66
CA THR A 94 9.49 20.30 7.45
C THR A 94 8.09 20.58 6.89
N VAL A 95 8.03 20.96 5.61
CA VAL A 95 6.77 21.08 4.89
C VAL A 95 6.20 19.69 4.60
N CYS A 96 4.99 19.44 5.09
CA CYS A 96 4.19 18.27 4.81
C CYS A 96 3.11 18.66 3.82
N LYS A 97 3.06 18.01 2.65
CA LYS A 97 2.05 18.26 1.63
C LYS A 97 1.03 17.13 1.59
N LEU A 98 -0.20 17.50 1.30
CA LEU A 98 -1.30 16.59 1.07
C LEU A 98 -1.82 16.83 -0.34
N TYR A 99 -1.85 15.76 -1.13
CA TYR A 99 -2.45 15.77 -2.46
C TYR A 99 -3.78 15.03 -2.37
N LEU A 100 -4.87 15.72 -2.70
CA LEU A 100 -6.15 15.07 -2.83
C LEU A 100 -6.30 14.58 -4.27
N LEU A 101 -6.48 13.28 -4.42
CA LEU A 101 -6.47 12.58 -5.70
C LEU A 101 -7.79 11.83 -5.88
N ASP A 102 -8.19 11.67 -7.12
CA ASP A 102 -9.32 10.82 -7.50
C ASP A 102 -8.79 9.50 -8.06
N LYS A 103 -9.40 8.39 -7.67
CA LYS A 103 -8.98 7.04 -8.09
C LYS A 103 -9.12 6.81 -9.60
N ASP A 104 -10.11 7.42 -10.25
CA ASP A 104 -10.40 7.26 -11.69
C ASP A 104 -9.57 8.21 -12.58
N MET A 105 -8.84 9.15 -11.98
CA MET A 105 -8.04 10.11 -12.73
C MET A 105 -6.63 9.57 -13.00
N ASN A 106 -6.18 9.70 -14.24
CA ASN A 106 -4.79 9.42 -14.61
C ASN A 106 -3.86 10.39 -13.86
N GLY A 107 -2.68 9.91 -13.48
CA GLY A 107 -1.82 10.43 -12.40
C GLY A 107 -1.34 11.89 -12.41
N ASP A 108 -1.78 12.73 -13.35
CA ASP A 108 -1.38 14.14 -13.46
C ASP A 108 -2.45 15.13 -12.96
N ASP A 109 -3.68 14.70 -12.67
CA ASP A 109 -4.77 15.61 -12.25
C ASP A 109 -5.19 15.38 -10.80
N ALA A 110 -4.54 16.08 -9.86
CA ALA A 110 -5.03 16.18 -8.49
C ALA A 110 -6.34 16.99 -8.41
N LEU A 111 -7.24 16.57 -7.51
CA LEU A 111 -8.42 17.35 -7.09
C LEU A 111 -8.01 18.63 -6.35
N GLY A 112 -6.81 18.61 -5.79
CA GLY A 112 -6.11 19.77 -5.28
C GLY A 112 -4.98 19.35 -4.34
N GLN A 113 -4.32 20.34 -3.76
CA GLN A 113 -3.28 20.12 -2.78
C GLN A 113 -3.36 21.15 -1.65
N THR A 114 -2.80 20.78 -0.51
CA THR A 114 -2.55 21.68 0.60
C THR A 114 -1.24 21.32 1.29
N GLN A 115 -0.82 22.13 2.25
CA GLN A 115 0.37 21.86 3.04
C GLN A 115 0.25 22.44 4.45
N PHE A 116 0.99 21.85 5.36
CA PHE A 116 1.23 22.37 6.70
C PHE A 116 2.69 22.16 7.07
N THR A 117 3.16 22.88 8.08
CA THR A 117 4.52 22.77 8.58
C THR A 117 4.55 21.92 9.85
N ALA A 118 5.46 20.95 9.90
CA ALA A 118 5.68 20.16 11.10
C ALA A 118 6.23 21.05 12.23
N ALA A 119 5.45 21.23 13.29
CA ALA A 119 5.81 21.97 14.49
C ALA A 119 5.78 21.05 15.70
N ASN A 120 6.49 21.40 16.78
CA ASN A 120 6.39 20.71 18.07
C ASN A 120 5.13 21.15 18.82
N THR A 121 4.22 20.21 19.04
CA THR A 121 2.96 20.43 19.77
C THR A 121 3.04 19.98 21.24
N GLU A 122 4.21 19.54 21.72
CA GLU A 122 4.39 18.95 23.06
C GLU A 122 3.43 17.79 23.37
N GLY A 123 3.04 17.05 22.34
CA GLY A 123 2.07 15.96 22.45
C GLY A 123 0.61 16.41 22.56
N VAL A 124 0.31 17.70 22.39
CA VAL A 124 -1.06 18.22 22.35
C VAL A 124 -1.63 18.03 20.94
N GLU A 125 -2.79 17.39 20.84
CA GLU A 125 -3.49 17.26 19.56
C GLU A 125 -3.92 18.65 19.05
N THR A 126 -3.43 19.03 17.87
CA THR A 126 -3.78 20.28 17.21
C THR A 126 -4.57 19.97 15.95
N THR A 127 -5.78 20.55 15.82
CA THR A 127 -6.63 20.39 14.63
C THR A 127 -6.38 21.55 13.67
N PHE A 128 -6.18 21.24 12.40
CA PHE A 128 -6.05 22.21 11.32
C PHE A 128 -7.16 21.97 10.30
N GLU A 129 -7.85 23.04 9.92
CA GLU A 129 -8.66 23.08 8.71
C GLU A 129 -7.85 23.80 7.64
N LEU A 130 -7.43 23.05 6.63
CA LEU A 130 -6.50 23.50 5.60
C LEU A 130 -7.26 23.70 4.28
N LEU A 131 -7.03 24.85 3.64
CA LEU A 131 -7.57 25.15 2.32
C LEU A 131 -6.90 24.29 1.26
N ILE A 132 -7.70 23.61 0.44
CA ILE A 132 -7.23 22.86 -0.73
C ILE A 132 -7.21 23.82 -1.93
N THR A 133 -6.12 23.80 -2.68
CA THR A 133 -5.98 24.63 -3.88
C THR A 133 -5.72 23.77 -5.11
N ARG A 134 -6.37 24.11 -6.23
CA ARG A 134 -6.17 23.50 -7.55
C ARG A 134 -6.04 24.59 -8.60
N LYS A 135 -4.92 24.63 -9.33
CA LYS A 135 -4.63 25.69 -10.33
C LYS A 135 -4.88 27.10 -9.77
N GLU A 136 -4.39 27.34 -8.55
CA GLU A 136 -4.52 28.61 -7.80
C GLU A 136 -5.96 29.00 -7.40
N LYS A 137 -6.94 28.11 -7.54
CA LYS A 137 -8.31 28.29 -7.08
C LYS A 137 -8.60 27.43 -5.87
N GLU A 138 -9.47 27.92 -4.99
CA GLU A 138 -10.00 27.15 -3.86
C GLU A 138 -10.78 25.94 -4.37
N SER A 139 -10.54 24.77 -3.75
CA SER A 139 -11.03 23.47 -4.20
C SER A 139 -11.41 22.60 -3.00
N GLY A 140 -12.04 23.21 -1.99
CA GLY A 140 -12.47 22.58 -0.75
C GLY A 140 -11.54 22.80 0.44
N THR A 141 -11.86 22.16 1.56
CA THR A 141 -11.02 22.13 2.77
C THR A 141 -10.74 20.70 3.20
N ILE A 142 -9.63 20.48 3.92
CA ILE A 142 -9.30 19.21 4.57
C ILE A 142 -9.00 19.46 6.04
N VAL A 143 -9.59 18.63 6.90
CA VAL A 143 -9.35 18.62 8.34
C VAL A 143 -8.31 17.57 8.66
N VAL A 144 -7.24 17.99 9.32
CA VAL A 144 -6.20 17.11 9.83
C VAL A 144 -5.96 17.37 11.31
N LYS A 145 -5.55 16.33 12.04
CA LYS A 145 -5.07 16.48 13.40
C LYS A 145 -3.60 16.08 13.44
N VAL A 146 -2.80 16.90 14.12
CA VAL A 146 -1.37 16.65 14.26
C VAL A 146 -1.04 16.62 15.75
N LYS A 147 -0.32 15.59 16.14
CA LYS A 147 0.30 15.48 17.45
C LYS A 147 1.77 15.15 17.24
N SER A 148 2.64 15.89 17.90
CA SER A 148 4.09 15.76 17.74
C SER A 148 4.83 16.09 19.01
N HIS A 149 6.00 15.48 19.19
CA HIS A 149 6.90 15.80 20.29
C HIS A 149 8.35 15.77 19.82
N ALA A 150 9.15 16.66 20.40
CA ALA A 150 10.58 16.65 20.18
C ALA A 150 11.22 15.40 20.79
N THR A 151 12.09 14.75 20.03
CA THR A 151 12.81 13.53 20.41
C THR A 151 14.24 13.56 19.88
N LYS A 152 15.06 12.66 20.39
CA LYS A 152 16.41 12.44 19.84
C LYS A 152 16.30 11.72 18.51
N VAL A 153 17.28 11.98 17.63
CA VAL A 153 17.41 11.28 16.36
C VAL A 153 17.38 9.76 16.58
N HIS A 154 16.49 9.08 15.87
CA HIS A 154 16.33 7.64 15.88
C HIS A 154 17.15 7.01 14.74
N GLY A 155 17.93 5.97 15.05
CA GLY A 155 18.71 5.25 14.04
C GLY A 155 19.70 6.16 13.31
N ASP A 156 19.63 6.15 11.97
CA ASP A 156 20.48 6.94 11.08
C ASP A 156 19.96 8.36 10.82
N GLY A 157 18.82 8.73 11.42
CA GLY A 157 18.20 10.03 11.27
C GLY A 157 17.48 10.26 9.94
N GLN A 158 17.28 9.21 9.13
CA GLN A 158 16.40 9.29 7.97
C GLN A 158 14.94 9.32 8.39
N LEU A 159 14.11 10.03 7.62
CA LEU A 159 12.66 9.98 7.73
C LEU A 159 12.18 8.53 7.68
N GLN A 160 11.36 8.14 8.64
CA GLN A 160 10.84 6.79 8.73
C GLN A 160 9.35 6.81 9.05
N GLN A 161 8.59 5.98 8.34
CA GLN A 161 7.21 5.64 8.66
C GLN A 161 7.19 4.53 9.71
N TYR A 162 6.22 4.51 10.61
CA TYR A 162 6.02 3.40 11.56
C TYR A 162 4.55 3.27 11.95
N GLY A 163 4.26 2.34 12.86
CA GLY A 163 2.90 2.12 13.36
C GLY A 163 2.16 1.07 12.53
N PRO A 164 0.81 1.07 12.59
CA PRO A 164 0.01 0.04 11.93
C PRO A 164 0.19 0.05 10.41
N VAL A 165 0.29 -1.15 9.82
CA VAL A 165 0.33 -1.32 8.37
C VAL A 165 -1.10 -1.32 7.85
N HIS A 166 -1.41 -0.40 6.94
CA HIS A 166 -2.72 -0.35 6.30
C HIS A 166 -2.82 -1.46 5.25
N TYR A 167 -3.99 -2.08 5.11
CA TYR A 167 -4.25 -3.08 4.08
C TYR A 167 -5.58 -2.85 3.36
N SER A 168 -5.64 -3.34 2.13
CA SER A 168 -6.89 -3.62 1.42
C SER A 168 -6.97 -5.08 0.99
N GLY A 169 -8.12 -5.70 1.24
CA GLY A 169 -8.47 -7.04 0.78
C GLY A 169 -9.47 -6.94 -0.36
N HIS A 170 -9.16 -7.57 -1.48
CA HIS A 170 -9.94 -7.50 -2.71
C HIS A 170 -10.47 -8.89 -3.04
N LEU A 171 -11.78 -9.06 -2.95
CA LEU A 171 -12.44 -10.28 -3.36
C LEU A 171 -12.59 -10.28 -4.88
N SER A 172 -11.95 -11.23 -5.55
CA SER A 172 -12.07 -11.34 -6.97
C SER A 172 -13.35 -12.10 -7.33
N LEU A 173 -14.29 -11.41 -7.98
CA LEU A 173 -15.60 -11.94 -8.33
C LEU A 173 -15.62 -12.34 -9.81
N THR A 174 -16.05 -13.56 -10.10
CA THR A 174 -16.60 -13.84 -11.42
C THR A 174 -18.03 -13.32 -11.45
N THR A 175 -18.38 -12.63 -12.53
CA THR A 175 -19.73 -12.15 -12.84
C THR A 175 -20.71 -13.33 -12.83
N GLY A 176 -21.31 -13.65 -11.69
CA GLY A 176 -22.27 -14.76 -11.53
C GLY A 176 -22.39 -15.33 -10.12
N MET A 177 -21.38 -15.22 -9.27
CA MET A 177 -21.47 -15.64 -7.87
C MET A 177 -21.92 -14.48 -6.97
N LEU A 178 -23.05 -14.67 -6.27
CA LEU A 178 -23.50 -13.73 -5.24
C LEU A 178 -22.57 -13.87 -4.02
N THR A 179 -21.90 -12.79 -3.63
CA THR A 179 -21.02 -12.72 -2.45
C THR A 179 -21.68 -13.24 -1.18
N GLN A 180 -23.01 -13.07 -1.05
CA GLN A 180 -23.82 -13.57 0.06
C GLN A 180 -23.90 -15.10 0.16
N SER A 181 -23.53 -15.81 -0.90
CA SER A 181 -23.56 -17.28 -0.96
C SER A 181 -22.19 -17.95 -0.81
N MET A 182 -21.11 -17.16 -0.74
CA MET A 182 -19.74 -17.68 -0.60
C MET A 182 -19.47 -18.08 0.85
N THR A 183 -18.87 -19.26 1.03
CA THR A 183 -18.32 -19.68 2.32
C THR A 183 -17.09 -18.84 2.68
N ASP A 184 -16.65 -18.89 3.93
CA ASP A 184 -15.43 -18.17 4.33
C ASP A 184 -14.18 -18.74 3.61
N ASP A 185 -14.13 -20.04 3.34
CA ASP A 185 -13.07 -20.64 2.54
C ASP A 185 -13.09 -20.16 1.08
N ASP A 186 -14.28 -19.98 0.48
CA ASP A 186 -14.42 -19.46 -0.89
C ASP A 186 -13.91 -18.01 -0.98
N LYS A 187 -14.20 -17.21 0.05
CA LYS A 187 -13.72 -15.83 0.16
C LYS A 187 -12.20 -15.81 0.28
N LEU A 188 -11.64 -16.57 1.23
CA LEU A 188 -10.19 -16.65 1.45
C LEU A 188 -9.44 -17.05 0.17
N GLN A 189 -9.92 -18.06 -0.55
CA GLN A 189 -9.31 -18.52 -1.79
C GLN A 189 -9.35 -17.44 -2.89
N SER A 190 -10.38 -16.59 -2.88
CA SER A 190 -10.63 -15.57 -3.91
C SER A 190 -10.11 -14.18 -3.52
N SER A 191 -9.46 -14.07 -2.36
CA SER A 191 -8.92 -12.81 -1.86
C SER A 191 -7.51 -12.54 -2.40
N ALA A 192 -7.31 -11.31 -2.85
CA ALA A 192 -6.00 -10.72 -3.07
C ALA A 192 -5.79 -9.56 -2.09
N TYR A 193 -4.59 -9.40 -1.55
CA TYR A 193 -4.28 -8.40 -0.54
C TYR A 193 -3.22 -7.44 -1.03
N HIS A 194 -3.36 -6.17 -0.64
CA HIS A 194 -2.35 -5.13 -0.79
C HIS A 194 -2.09 -4.51 0.59
N LEU A 195 -0.86 -4.66 1.08
CA LEU A 195 -0.40 -4.08 2.34
C LEU A 195 0.56 -2.92 2.05
N GLN A 196 0.29 -1.76 2.64
CA GLN A 196 1.14 -0.56 2.52
C GLN A 196 2.36 -0.67 3.43
N LEU A 197 3.38 -1.42 3.01
CA LEU A 197 4.62 -1.55 3.79
C LEU A 197 5.34 -0.21 3.91
N HIS A 198 5.84 0.06 5.12
CA HIS A 198 6.63 1.22 5.47
C HIS A 198 8.09 1.08 5.02
N ASN A 199 8.66 2.19 4.57
CA ASN A 199 10.10 2.37 4.28
C ASN A 199 10.70 1.38 3.27
N ILE A 200 9.90 0.97 2.28
CA ILE A 200 10.32 0.01 1.25
C ILE A 200 11.60 0.48 0.54
N GLN A 201 11.67 1.74 0.11
CA GLN A 201 12.83 2.24 -0.64
C GLN A 201 14.11 2.31 0.21
N GLN A 202 14.00 2.47 1.53
CA GLN A 202 15.14 2.49 2.44
C GLN A 202 15.64 1.07 2.75
N ILE A 203 14.73 0.11 2.94
CA ILE A 203 15.06 -1.27 3.34
C ILE A 203 15.40 -2.14 2.11
N LEU A 204 14.63 -1.98 1.03
CA LEU A 204 14.78 -2.63 -0.28
C LEU A 204 15.14 -1.56 -1.35
N PRO A 205 16.39 -1.08 -1.37
CA PRO A 205 16.78 0.02 -2.26
C PRO A 205 16.82 -0.38 -3.73
N ASN A 206 17.13 -1.65 -4.01
CA ASN A 206 17.32 -2.17 -5.35
C ASN A 206 16.00 -2.59 -5.99
N ASP A 207 15.94 -2.48 -7.32
CA ASP A 207 14.90 -3.04 -8.14
C ASP A 207 15.43 -4.30 -8.86
N HIS A 208 14.59 -5.32 -8.97
CA HIS A 208 14.91 -6.57 -9.66
C HIS A 208 14.08 -6.67 -10.93
N GLU A 209 14.75 -6.63 -12.07
CA GLU A 209 14.09 -6.77 -13.38
C GLU A 209 13.50 -8.16 -13.59
N TRP A 210 12.57 -8.24 -14.53
CA TRP A 210 12.05 -9.52 -15.02
C TRP A 210 13.19 -10.44 -15.54
N ASN A 211 12.99 -11.74 -15.37
CA ASN A 211 13.95 -12.79 -15.66
C ASN A 211 14.16 -12.96 -17.18
N LYS A 212 15.32 -12.51 -17.67
CA LYS A 212 15.71 -12.61 -19.09
C LYS A 212 15.99 -14.04 -19.56
N ASN A 213 16.09 -15.01 -18.66
CA ASN A 213 16.45 -16.40 -18.98
C ASN A 213 15.25 -17.35 -19.00
N TYR A 214 14.02 -16.82 -18.99
CA TYR A 214 12.80 -17.62 -19.00
C TYR A 214 11.95 -17.33 -20.24
N PRO A 215 11.85 -18.25 -21.22
CA PRO A 215 11.17 -18.01 -22.49
C PRO A 215 9.71 -17.56 -22.36
N THR A 216 8.98 -18.09 -21.36
CA THR A 216 7.60 -17.68 -21.10
C THR A 216 7.52 -16.22 -20.65
N ILE A 217 8.49 -15.73 -19.86
CA ILE A 217 8.53 -14.32 -19.43
C ILE A 217 8.98 -13.43 -20.59
N GLN A 218 9.95 -13.87 -21.40
CA GLN A 218 10.42 -13.11 -22.57
C GLN A 218 9.26 -12.73 -23.51
N LYS A 219 8.29 -13.63 -23.73
CA LYS A 219 7.08 -13.34 -24.52
C LYS A 219 6.23 -12.18 -23.98
N ILE A 220 6.30 -11.90 -22.69
CA ILE A 220 5.51 -10.87 -22.01
C ILE A 220 6.24 -9.53 -21.94
N PHE A 221 7.58 -9.55 -21.84
CA PHE A 221 8.36 -8.34 -21.55
C PHE A 221 9.38 -7.97 -22.61
N SER A 222 9.92 -8.93 -23.36
CA SER A 222 10.96 -8.62 -24.34
C SER A 222 10.37 -7.85 -25.51
N PRO A 223 11.06 -6.79 -26.00
CA PRO A 223 10.68 -6.10 -27.23
C PRO A 223 10.83 -6.99 -28.48
N ASP A 224 11.54 -8.12 -28.39
CA ASP A 224 11.72 -9.05 -29.50
C ASP A 224 10.43 -9.80 -29.87
N HIS A 225 9.42 -9.74 -29.00
CA HIS A 225 8.12 -10.37 -29.18
C HIS A 225 7.06 -9.33 -29.57
N PRO A 226 6.54 -9.34 -30.81
CA PRO A 226 5.52 -8.38 -31.25
C PRO A 226 4.24 -8.40 -30.40
N GLU A 227 3.91 -9.55 -29.80
CA GLU A 227 2.74 -9.74 -28.94
C GLU A 227 2.91 -9.18 -27.51
N SER A 228 4.15 -8.90 -27.09
CA SER A 228 4.51 -8.49 -25.72
C SER A 228 3.71 -7.30 -25.20
N PRO A 229 3.57 -6.17 -25.91
CA PRO A 229 2.78 -5.03 -25.42
C PRO A 229 1.32 -5.35 -25.14
N VAL A 230 0.71 -6.21 -25.97
CA VAL A 230 -0.70 -6.61 -25.83
C VAL A 230 -0.87 -7.54 -24.62
N LEU A 231 -0.01 -8.56 -24.50
CA LEU A 231 -0.05 -9.49 -23.38
C LEU A 231 0.22 -8.79 -22.05
N ARG A 232 1.22 -7.90 -22.01
CA ARG A 232 1.54 -7.11 -20.82
C ARG A 232 0.39 -6.18 -20.45
N GLY A 233 -0.21 -5.51 -21.42
CA GLY A 233 -1.38 -4.65 -21.21
C GLY A 233 -2.59 -5.41 -20.67
N ALA A 234 -2.82 -6.65 -21.12
CA ALA A 234 -3.86 -7.51 -20.57
C ALA A 234 -3.61 -7.83 -19.09
N ILE A 235 -2.39 -8.22 -18.72
CA ILE A 235 -2.03 -8.50 -17.31
C ILE A 235 -2.14 -7.23 -16.44
N SER A 236 -1.69 -6.08 -16.94
CA SER A 236 -1.87 -4.81 -16.22
C SER A 236 -3.35 -4.47 -16.02
N THR A 237 -4.21 -4.82 -16.97
CA THR A 237 -5.67 -4.67 -16.85
C THR A 237 -6.25 -5.63 -15.81
N GLU A 238 -5.83 -6.90 -15.81
CA GLU A 238 -6.22 -7.87 -14.78
C GLU A 238 -5.81 -7.42 -13.38
N HIS A 239 -4.59 -6.91 -13.22
CA HIS A 239 -4.13 -6.30 -11.96
C HIS A 239 -5.06 -5.17 -11.52
N ALA A 240 -5.39 -4.24 -12.42
CA ALA A 240 -6.25 -3.10 -12.11
C ALA A 240 -7.68 -3.53 -11.73
N VAL A 241 -8.19 -4.63 -12.31
CA VAL A 241 -9.49 -5.20 -11.95
C VAL A 241 -9.43 -5.87 -10.58
N ILE A 242 -8.40 -6.68 -10.32
CA ILE A 242 -8.27 -7.45 -9.08
C ILE A 242 -7.99 -6.53 -7.88
N TYR A 243 -7.07 -5.58 -8.03
CA TYR A 243 -6.77 -4.57 -7.01
C TYR A 243 -7.62 -3.31 -7.16
N GLY A 244 -8.69 -3.40 -7.94
CA GLY A 244 -9.72 -2.37 -8.02
C GLY A 244 -10.37 -2.19 -6.65
N HIS A 245 -10.56 -0.93 -6.26
CA HIS A 245 -11.22 -0.60 -5.01
C HIS A 245 -12.71 -0.38 -5.28
N GLY A 246 -13.57 -0.91 -4.43
CA GLY A 246 -15.02 -0.78 -4.56
C GLY A 246 -15.77 -1.26 -3.32
N SER A 247 -17.07 -1.51 -3.46
CA SER A 247 -17.96 -1.86 -2.34
C SER A 247 -17.63 -3.20 -1.66
N THR A 248 -16.88 -4.08 -2.33
CA THR A 248 -16.43 -5.37 -1.81
C THR A 248 -15.00 -5.35 -1.29
N THR A 249 -14.33 -4.20 -1.33
CA THR A 249 -12.98 -4.06 -0.77
C THR A 249 -13.06 -3.94 0.74
N GLU A 250 -12.33 -4.80 1.43
CA GLU A 250 -12.12 -4.71 2.86
C GLU A 250 -10.91 -3.82 3.14
N TYR A 251 -10.99 -2.96 4.16
CA TYR A 251 -9.88 -2.12 4.59
C TYR A 251 -9.64 -2.31 6.08
N GLY A 252 -8.37 -2.26 6.49
CA GLY A 252 -8.03 -2.29 7.90
C GLY A 252 -6.58 -1.93 8.18
N GLU A 253 -6.21 -2.07 9.44
CA GLU A 253 -4.89 -1.80 9.98
C GLU A 253 -4.36 -3.06 10.69
N LEU A 254 -3.08 -3.36 10.48
CA LEU A 254 -2.37 -4.44 11.17
C LEU A 254 -1.45 -3.82 12.21
N LYS A 255 -1.79 -3.95 13.49
CA LYS A 255 -1.10 -3.28 14.60
C LYS A 255 0.01 -4.13 15.19
N GLU A 256 -0.16 -5.45 15.13
CA GLU A 256 0.77 -6.43 15.65
C GLU A 256 0.86 -7.67 14.74
N PRO A 257 1.88 -8.52 14.89
CA PRO A 257 2.03 -9.72 14.06
C PRO A 257 0.81 -10.65 14.07
N SER A 258 0.06 -10.68 15.18
CA SER A 258 -1.14 -11.52 15.31
C SER A 258 -2.25 -11.12 14.34
N ASP A 259 -2.34 -9.83 13.99
CA ASP A 259 -3.32 -9.32 13.04
C ASP A 259 -3.02 -9.81 11.63
N PHE A 260 -1.74 -9.78 11.21
CA PHE A 260 -1.32 -10.34 9.94
C PHE A 260 -1.63 -11.84 9.85
N PHE A 261 -1.29 -12.61 10.88
CA PHE A 261 -1.57 -14.05 10.86
C PHE A 261 -3.08 -14.35 10.81
N LYS A 262 -3.92 -13.56 11.51
CA LYS A 262 -5.39 -13.68 11.40
C LYS A 262 -5.88 -13.35 9.99
N LEU A 263 -5.37 -12.28 9.37
CA LEU A 263 -5.77 -11.83 8.04
C LEU A 263 -5.64 -12.95 6.99
N VAL A 264 -4.54 -13.71 7.06
CA VAL A 264 -4.28 -14.82 6.13
C VAL A 264 -4.76 -16.17 6.65
N ASN A 265 -5.72 -16.17 7.60
CA ASN A 265 -6.28 -17.34 8.27
C ASN A 265 -5.20 -18.34 8.76
N TYR A 266 -4.14 -17.80 9.35
CA TYR A 266 -3.00 -18.54 9.86
C TYR A 266 -2.32 -19.46 8.82
N GLY A 267 -2.42 -19.08 7.54
CA GLY A 267 -1.91 -19.85 6.40
C GLY A 267 -2.65 -21.16 6.17
N LYS A 268 -3.96 -21.18 6.46
CA LYS A 268 -4.80 -22.37 6.27
C LYS A 268 -6.08 -22.08 5.52
N ARG A 269 -6.56 -23.11 4.81
CA ARG A 269 -7.90 -23.19 4.23
C ARG A 269 -8.38 -24.63 4.36
N LEU A 270 -9.62 -24.86 4.78
CA LEU A 270 -10.12 -26.22 5.08
C LEU A 270 -9.16 -27.03 5.99
N ASP A 271 -8.59 -26.38 7.01
CA ASP A 271 -7.57 -26.90 7.94
C ASP A 271 -6.24 -27.36 7.33
N LYS A 272 -6.08 -27.26 6.01
CA LYS A 272 -4.85 -27.58 5.26
C LYS A 272 -3.97 -26.35 5.09
N PRO A 273 -2.63 -26.50 5.07
CA PRO A 273 -1.72 -25.39 4.80
C PRO A 273 -1.93 -24.86 3.37
N VAL A 274 -1.78 -23.56 3.19
CA VAL A 274 -1.78 -22.92 1.87
C VAL A 274 -0.46 -22.20 1.61
N LEU A 275 -0.13 -22.06 0.34
CA LEU A 275 1.00 -21.28 -0.15
C LEU A 275 0.46 -19.97 -0.73
N PHE A 276 1.20 -18.88 -0.60
CA PHE A 276 0.85 -17.59 -1.19
C PHE A 276 1.92 -17.17 -2.19
N THR A 277 1.50 -16.55 -3.30
CA THR A 277 2.42 -15.90 -4.26
C THR A 277 2.41 -14.41 -3.98
N TYR A 278 3.57 -13.74 -4.06
CA TYR A 278 3.63 -12.30 -3.78
C TYR A 278 4.59 -11.51 -4.69
N ALA A 279 4.35 -10.20 -4.76
CA ALA A 279 5.29 -9.20 -5.25
C ALA A 279 5.33 -8.00 -4.28
N ILE A 280 6.51 -7.44 -4.06
CA ILE A 280 6.70 -6.16 -3.35
C ILE A 280 7.06 -5.12 -4.40
N THR A 281 6.28 -4.06 -4.49
CA THR A 281 6.54 -2.89 -5.35
C THR A 281 6.91 -1.69 -4.48
N SER A 282 7.10 -0.50 -5.07
CA SER A 282 7.25 0.74 -4.31
C SER A 282 6.01 1.14 -3.51
N THR A 283 4.84 0.57 -3.81
CA THR A 283 3.56 0.89 -3.17
C THR A 283 3.13 -0.16 -2.15
N GLY A 284 3.88 -1.25 -1.94
CA GLY A 284 3.54 -2.22 -0.91
C GLY A 284 3.74 -3.67 -1.31
N TRP A 285 3.13 -4.54 -0.51
CA TRP A 285 3.17 -5.99 -0.66
C TRP A 285 1.83 -6.51 -1.18
N TYR A 286 1.88 -7.12 -2.36
CA TYR A 286 0.73 -7.66 -3.09
C TYR A 286 0.81 -9.17 -3.06
N PHE A 287 -0.26 -9.85 -2.64
CA PHE A 287 -0.27 -11.32 -2.63
C PHE A 287 -1.67 -11.92 -2.73
N SER A 288 -1.73 -13.19 -3.11
CA SER A 288 -2.92 -14.05 -3.00
C SER A 288 -2.51 -15.52 -2.86
N GLU A 289 -3.47 -16.40 -2.57
CA GLU A 289 -3.22 -17.84 -2.45
C GLU A 289 -2.74 -18.45 -3.78
N THR A 290 -1.64 -19.21 -3.72
CA THR A 290 -1.08 -19.97 -4.84
C THR A 290 -2.00 -21.12 -5.22
N GLY A 291 -2.26 -21.30 -6.52
CA GLY A 291 -3.09 -22.39 -7.02
C GLY A 291 -4.60 -22.25 -6.77
N ALA A 292 -5.04 -21.13 -6.17
CA ALA A 292 -6.45 -20.78 -6.02
C ALA A 292 -7.19 -20.89 -7.36
N ALA A 293 -8.34 -21.59 -7.36
CA ALA A 293 -9.13 -21.89 -8.56
C ALA A 293 -9.43 -20.65 -9.39
N PHE A 294 -9.73 -19.54 -8.72
CA PHE A 294 -9.98 -18.24 -9.33
C PHE A 294 -8.79 -17.72 -10.16
N PHE A 295 -7.56 -17.93 -9.68
CA PHE A 295 -6.33 -17.41 -10.30
C PHE A 295 -5.57 -18.47 -11.10
N LYS A 296 -6.21 -19.59 -11.48
CA LYS A 296 -5.54 -20.69 -12.23
C LYS A 296 -5.25 -20.32 -13.69
N ASP A 297 -6.10 -19.50 -14.30
CA ASP A 297 -5.97 -19.13 -15.71
C ASP A 297 -5.06 -17.91 -15.95
N MET A 298 -4.49 -17.33 -14.89
CA MET A 298 -3.61 -16.17 -14.95
C MET A 298 -2.19 -16.57 -15.42
N LEU A 299 -1.61 -15.82 -16.37
CA LEU A 299 -0.31 -16.14 -17.01
C LEU A 299 0.88 -16.24 -16.04
N SER A 300 0.91 -15.41 -14.99
CA SER A 300 1.78 -15.56 -13.81
C SER A 300 1.22 -14.71 -12.68
N LYS A 301 1.05 -15.29 -11.49
CA LYS A 301 0.63 -14.55 -10.30
C LYS A 301 1.61 -13.46 -9.90
N HIS A 302 2.93 -13.66 -10.08
CA HIS A 302 3.91 -12.59 -9.83
C HIS A 302 3.69 -11.38 -10.73
N MET A 303 3.39 -11.62 -12.02
CA MET A 303 3.09 -10.55 -12.97
C MET A 303 1.74 -9.89 -12.65
N LEU A 304 0.75 -10.68 -12.24
CA LEU A 304 -0.52 -10.14 -11.77
C LEU A 304 -0.31 -9.21 -10.57
N HIS A 305 0.42 -9.63 -9.54
CA HIS A 305 0.65 -8.82 -8.33
C HIS A 305 1.46 -7.56 -8.59
N SER A 306 2.36 -7.58 -9.59
CA SER A 306 3.17 -6.41 -9.96
C SER A 306 2.54 -5.54 -11.05
N GLY A 307 1.37 -5.90 -11.60
CA GLY A 307 0.79 -5.23 -12.76
C GLY A 307 1.66 -5.33 -14.02
N ALA A 308 2.45 -6.40 -14.12
CA ALA A 308 3.47 -6.63 -15.13
C ALA A 308 4.48 -5.47 -15.24
N ALA A 309 4.91 -4.96 -14.08
CA ALA A 309 6.02 -4.02 -13.99
C ALA A 309 7.32 -4.65 -14.50
N PHE A 310 8.18 -3.85 -15.16
CA PHE A 310 9.47 -4.33 -15.66
C PHE A 310 10.43 -4.73 -14.53
N SER A 311 10.23 -4.20 -13.33
CA SER A 311 10.97 -4.54 -12.13
C SER A 311 10.06 -4.49 -10.90
N VAL A 312 10.51 -5.14 -9.83
CA VAL A 312 9.88 -5.14 -8.50
C VAL A 312 10.95 -4.96 -7.43
N LYS A 313 10.54 -4.59 -6.21
CA LYS A 313 11.43 -4.56 -5.04
C LYS A 313 11.78 -5.96 -4.57
N TYR A 314 10.83 -6.88 -4.63
CA TYR A 314 11.05 -8.31 -4.39
C TYR A 314 9.86 -9.13 -4.88
N ALA A 315 10.02 -10.44 -5.01
CA ALA A 315 8.95 -11.36 -5.36
C ALA A 315 9.31 -12.80 -4.99
N GLY A 316 8.30 -13.61 -4.67
CA GLY A 316 8.48 -15.00 -4.31
C GLY A 316 7.19 -15.65 -3.88
N GLU A 317 7.29 -16.62 -2.98
CA GLU A 317 6.19 -17.27 -2.30
C GLU A 317 6.36 -17.19 -0.78
N PHE A 318 5.28 -17.39 -0.03
CA PHE A 318 5.35 -17.50 1.42
C PHE A 318 4.29 -18.46 1.97
N ARG A 319 4.51 -18.91 3.20
CA ARG A 319 3.56 -19.69 3.99
C ARG A 319 3.63 -19.31 5.46
N ILE A 320 2.62 -19.70 6.21
CA ILE A 320 2.62 -19.56 7.66
C ILE A 320 2.86 -20.93 8.28
N GLU A 321 3.86 -21.01 9.15
CA GLU A 321 4.14 -22.19 9.94
C GLU A 321 3.71 -21.97 11.39
N LYS A 322 3.22 -23.04 12.01
CA LYS A 322 3.01 -23.06 13.46
C LYS A 322 4.27 -23.63 14.11
N GLY A 323 5.11 -22.74 14.63
CA GLY A 323 6.33 -23.08 15.34
C GLY A 323 6.10 -23.72 16.71
N HIS A 324 7.21 -24.04 17.39
CA HIS A 324 7.19 -24.60 18.74
C HIS A 324 6.48 -23.67 19.72
N PHE A 325 5.77 -24.25 20.70
CA PHE A 325 4.93 -23.54 21.68
C PHE A 325 3.72 -22.78 21.09
N GLY A 326 3.32 -23.09 19.85
CA GLY A 326 2.11 -22.55 19.23
C GLY A 326 2.25 -21.13 18.68
N LYS A 327 3.48 -20.59 18.59
CA LYS A 327 3.75 -19.30 17.94
C LYS A 327 3.79 -19.47 16.42
N TYR A 328 3.20 -18.52 15.70
CA TYR A 328 3.24 -18.52 14.24
C TYR A 328 4.52 -17.87 13.71
N LYS A 329 5.00 -18.38 12.57
CA LYS A 329 6.20 -17.93 11.86
C LYS A 329 5.84 -17.71 10.39
N LEU A 330 6.26 -16.58 9.84
CA LEU A 330 6.23 -16.31 8.41
C LEU A 330 7.48 -16.95 7.78
N VAL A 331 7.29 -17.92 6.88
CA VAL A 331 8.38 -18.42 6.03
C VAL A 331 8.17 -17.86 4.63
N ILE A 332 9.15 -17.11 4.14
CA ILE A 332 9.07 -16.37 2.88
C ILE A 332 10.33 -16.62 2.05
N ASP A 333 10.21 -16.61 0.73
CA ASP A 333 11.32 -16.93 -0.16
C ASP A 333 11.41 -15.97 -1.37
N ASN A 334 12.41 -16.21 -2.22
CA ASN A 334 12.63 -15.55 -3.50
C ASN A 334 12.20 -16.43 -4.71
N ASN A 335 11.26 -17.37 -4.50
CA ASN A 335 10.79 -18.28 -5.53
C ASN A 335 9.85 -17.57 -6.52
N SER A 336 10.45 -16.80 -7.43
CA SER A 336 9.75 -16.16 -8.53
C SER A 336 10.41 -16.51 -9.85
N GLY A 337 9.69 -17.24 -10.72
CA GLY A 337 10.11 -17.43 -12.11
C GLY A 337 10.10 -16.11 -12.90
N THR A 338 9.30 -15.14 -12.45
CA THR A 338 9.13 -13.85 -13.13
C THR A 338 10.27 -12.88 -12.87
N TYR A 339 10.66 -12.68 -11.61
CA TYR A 339 11.67 -11.67 -11.24
C TYR A 339 12.95 -12.26 -10.65
N ALA A 340 12.88 -13.49 -10.12
CA ALA A 340 14.04 -14.23 -9.63
C ALA A 340 15.01 -13.43 -8.74
N PRO A 341 14.55 -12.70 -7.68
CA PRO A 341 15.45 -11.87 -6.88
C PRO A 341 16.63 -12.67 -6.28
N PRO A 342 17.80 -12.02 -6.13
CA PRO A 342 19.00 -12.68 -5.62
C PRO A 342 18.85 -13.11 -4.15
N LYS A 343 19.51 -14.22 -3.80
CA LYS A 343 19.53 -14.75 -2.43
C LYS A 343 20.23 -13.80 -1.44
N GLU A 344 21.13 -12.97 -1.95
CA GLU A 344 21.90 -11.99 -1.20
C GLU A 344 20.99 -10.96 -0.51
N ASP A 345 19.79 -10.75 -1.04
CA ASP A 345 18.81 -9.78 -0.53
C ASP A 345 17.79 -10.41 0.45
N LEU A 346 17.84 -11.72 0.71
CA LEU A 346 16.99 -12.39 1.71
C LEU A 346 17.08 -11.76 3.12
N PRO A 347 18.24 -11.29 3.62
CA PRO A 347 18.30 -10.56 4.89
C PRO A 347 17.49 -9.27 4.87
N LYS A 348 17.46 -8.54 3.74
CA LYS A 348 16.66 -7.32 3.58
C LYS A 348 15.17 -7.63 3.46
N LEU A 349 14.82 -8.72 2.80
CA LEU A 349 13.47 -9.25 2.80
C LEU A 349 13.01 -9.57 4.22
N LYS A 350 13.84 -10.20 5.05
CA LYS A 350 13.51 -10.43 6.45
C LYS A 350 13.34 -9.12 7.23
N GLU A 351 14.27 -8.18 7.05
CA GLU A 351 14.27 -6.88 7.72
C GLU A 351 12.98 -6.08 7.48
N ILE A 352 12.43 -6.09 6.26
CA ILE A 352 11.22 -5.31 5.96
C ILE A 352 9.99 -5.80 6.73
N PHE A 353 9.87 -7.12 6.96
CA PHE A 353 8.77 -7.68 7.75
C PHE A 353 8.97 -7.47 9.24
N GLU A 354 10.20 -7.61 9.74
CA GLU A 354 10.51 -7.32 11.14
C GLU A 354 10.29 -5.83 11.48
N TYR A 355 10.55 -4.94 10.53
CA TYR A 355 10.27 -3.51 10.66
C TYR A 355 8.77 -3.22 10.71
N ASN A 356 8.01 -3.78 9.77
CA ASN A 356 6.58 -3.51 9.63
C ASN A 356 5.70 -4.24 10.65
N PHE A 357 6.18 -5.36 11.20
CA PHE A 357 5.47 -6.14 12.21
C PHE A 357 6.40 -6.40 13.41
N PRO A 358 6.70 -5.40 14.26
CA PRO A 358 7.63 -5.57 15.36
C PRO A 358 7.32 -6.82 16.22
N GLY A 359 8.30 -7.71 16.35
CA GLY A 359 8.18 -8.97 17.09
C GLY A 359 7.65 -10.17 16.28
N ILE A 360 7.42 -10.02 14.97
CA ILE A 360 7.10 -11.15 14.09
C ILE A 360 8.27 -12.14 14.03
N SER A 361 7.97 -13.44 13.95
CA SER A 361 8.96 -14.46 13.63
C SER A 361 8.99 -14.66 12.12
N VAL A 362 10.13 -14.36 11.50
CA VAL A 362 10.32 -14.45 10.03
C VAL A 362 11.56 -15.27 9.71
N GLU A 363 11.40 -16.16 8.75
CA GLU A 363 12.47 -16.94 8.14
C GLU A 363 12.44 -16.71 6.63
N ALA A 364 13.54 -16.18 6.08
CA ALA A 364 13.71 -15.97 4.65
C ALA A 364 14.57 -17.11 4.08
N LYS A 365 14.04 -17.88 3.13
CA LYS A 365 14.73 -19.03 2.51
C LYS A 365 15.02 -18.77 1.04
N ASP A 366 16.13 -19.32 0.56
CA ASP A 366 16.46 -19.28 -0.87
C ASP A 366 15.65 -20.33 -1.64
N ARG A 367 15.22 -20.01 -2.84
CA ARG A 367 14.42 -20.90 -3.72
C ARG A 367 15.12 -22.22 -4.04
N ASP A 368 16.46 -22.24 -3.94
CA ASP A 368 17.26 -23.44 -4.19
C ASP A 368 17.44 -24.31 -2.94
N ASP A 369 16.89 -23.90 -1.79
CA ASP A 369 16.86 -24.70 -0.57
C ASP A 369 16.00 -25.97 -0.74
N GLU A 370 16.59 -27.13 -0.44
CA GLU A 370 15.96 -28.43 -0.68
C GLU A 370 14.80 -28.71 0.28
N GLU A 371 14.87 -28.22 1.52
CA GLU A 371 13.78 -28.34 2.49
C GLU A 371 12.58 -27.49 2.03
N LEU A 372 12.84 -26.25 1.60
CA LEU A 372 11.83 -25.36 1.04
C LEU A 372 11.09 -26.01 -0.14
N LYS A 373 11.82 -26.59 -1.09
CA LYS A 373 11.23 -27.28 -2.26
C LYS A 373 10.35 -28.46 -1.84
N LYS A 374 10.81 -29.25 -0.87
CA LYS A 374 10.06 -30.39 -0.34
C LYS A 374 8.76 -29.95 0.31
N GLU A 375 8.82 -28.98 1.22
CA GLU A 375 7.65 -28.45 1.94
C GLU A 375 6.66 -27.80 0.98
N ARG A 376 7.17 -27.06 -0.02
CA ARG A 376 6.35 -26.50 -1.10
C ARG A 376 5.58 -27.60 -1.84
N GLN A 377 6.25 -28.69 -2.22
CA GLN A 377 5.60 -29.80 -2.92
C GLN A 377 4.55 -30.48 -2.03
N GLU A 378 4.84 -30.70 -0.75
CA GLU A 378 3.89 -31.27 0.22
C GLU A 378 2.60 -30.43 0.34
N ILE A 379 2.73 -29.11 0.35
CA ILE A 379 1.56 -28.21 0.36
C ILE A 379 0.77 -28.35 -0.95
N LEU A 380 1.44 -28.33 -2.11
CA LEU A 380 0.75 -28.45 -3.40
C LEU A 380 0.04 -29.80 -3.56
N ASP A 381 0.66 -30.89 -3.12
CA ASP A 381 0.08 -32.24 -3.16
C ASP A 381 -1.16 -32.38 -2.26
N ALA A 382 -1.26 -31.60 -1.17
CA ALA A 382 -2.45 -31.58 -0.32
C ALA A 382 -3.69 -30.97 -1.01
N TRP A 383 -3.49 -30.28 -2.14
CA TRP A 383 -4.49 -29.58 -2.95
C TRP A 383 -4.66 -30.12 -4.37
N ALA A 384 -3.85 -31.10 -4.78
CA ALA A 384 -4.03 -31.88 -6.00
C ALA A 384 -5.16 -32.90 -5.83
#